data_AF-A0A7C9G820-F1
#
_entry.id   AF-A0A7C9G820-F1
#
_cell.length_a   1.000
_cell.length_b   1.000
_cell.length_c   1.000
_cell.angle_alpha   90.00
_cell.angle_beta   90.00
_cell.angle_gamma   90.00
#
_symmetry.space_group_name_H-M   'P 1'
#
loop_
_entity.id
_entity.type
_entity.pdbx_description
1 polymer ?
#
loop_
_entity_poly.entity_id
_entity_poly.type
_entity_poly.pdbx_seq_one_letter_code
_entity_poly.pdbx_strand_id
1 'polypeptide(L)'
;MSPKKMDPPRDMQLGMHFETIKHGTVTVIEYYNTHTIVVAFNNTGNIRATTAAKLRRGDVVDRNVPAQSSMVGNKIMSASHGQLTIVKVEDSNIVVLESEDGEEVRMLMAKVKKFQETYAKLHEDIVTNKENKPKSLDSLTKRSKKAKDVNKILNNMIKNYGE
;
A
#
# COMPACT_ATOMS: atom_id res chain seq x y z
N MET A 1 -19.05 -35.41 7.71
CA MET A 1 -19.81 -34.41 8.49
C MET A 1 -19.48 -33.04 7.91
N SER A 2 -20.44 -32.38 7.26
CA SER A 2 -20.28 -31.01 6.76
C SER A 2 -20.28 -30.04 7.95
N PRO A 3 -19.40 -29.03 7.98
CA PRO A 3 -19.37 -28.06 9.05
C PRO A 3 -20.68 -27.25 9.06
N LYS A 4 -21.28 -27.12 10.24
CA LYS A 4 -22.48 -26.29 10.44
C LYS A 4 -22.12 -24.82 10.15
N LYS A 5 -22.85 -24.17 9.23
CA LYS A 5 -22.71 -22.74 8.98
C LYS A 5 -23.20 -21.97 10.22
N MET A 6 -22.36 -21.07 10.71
CA MET A 6 -22.65 -20.11 11.78
C MET A 6 -22.76 -18.71 11.18
N ASP A 7 -23.43 -17.80 11.89
CA ASP A 7 -23.48 -16.41 11.47
C ASP A 7 -22.11 -15.74 11.64
N PRO A 8 -21.66 -14.96 10.64
CA PRO A 8 -20.39 -14.26 10.71
C PRO A 8 -20.43 -13.14 11.76
N PRO A 9 -19.34 -12.94 12.53
CA PRO A 9 -19.24 -11.79 13.41
C PRO A 9 -19.15 -10.49 12.60
N ARG A 10 -19.43 -9.36 13.25
CA ARG A 10 -19.47 -8.02 12.61
C ARG A 10 -18.17 -7.66 11.89
N ASP A 11 -17.05 -8.18 12.36
CA ASP A 11 -15.72 -7.93 11.80
C ASP A 11 -15.32 -8.93 10.70
N MET A 12 -16.17 -9.88 10.30
CA MET A 12 -15.92 -10.85 9.22
C MET A 12 -17.15 -11.10 8.35
N GLN A 13 -17.91 -10.04 8.08
CA GLN A 13 -19.04 -10.13 7.17
C GLN A 13 -18.59 -10.51 5.75
N LEU A 14 -19.51 -11.14 5.02
CA LEU A 14 -19.29 -11.50 3.63
C LEU A 14 -19.03 -10.23 2.81
N GLY A 15 -18.05 -10.30 1.91
CA GLY A 15 -17.58 -9.16 1.12
C GLY A 15 -16.60 -8.23 1.85
N MET A 16 -16.25 -8.48 3.11
CA MET A 16 -15.19 -7.70 3.79
C MET A 16 -13.81 -7.98 3.21
N HIS A 17 -12.99 -6.94 3.17
CA HIS A 17 -11.64 -6.97 2.60
C HIS A 17 -10.60 -6.94 3.71
N PHE A 18 -9.54 -7.73 3.58
CA PHE A 18 -8.44 -7.83 4.54
C PHE A 18 -7.10 -7.75 3.83
N GLU A 19 -6.15 -7.00 4.37
CA GLU A 19 -4.78 -6.98 3.88
C GLU A 19 -3.99 -8.16 4.45
N THR A 20 -3.30 -8.89 3.57
CA THR A 20 -2.34 -9.92 3.95
C THR A 20 -0.92 -9.38 3.96
N ILE A 21 -0.05 -9.98 4.75
CA ILE A 21 1.34 -9.54 4.90
C ILE A 21 2.13 -9.70 3.58
N LYS A 22 1.78 -10.71 2.76
CA LYS A 22 2.60 -11.18 1.64
C LYS A 22 1.91 -11.13 0.28
N HIS A 23 0.60 -11.33 0.24
CA HIS A 23 -0.13 -11.62 -1.01
C HIS A 23 -1.19 -10.56 -1.36
N GLY A 24 -1.13 -9.38 -0.73
CA GLY A 24 -2.07 -8.30 -0.98
C GLY A 24 -3.43 -8.50 -0.31
N THR A 25 -4.49 -7.99 -0.93
CA THR A 25 -5.83 -7.95 -0.33
C THR A 25 -6.64 -9.21 -0.63
N VAL A 26 -7.37 -9.70 0.37
CA VAL A 26 -8.30 -10.82 0.25
C VAL A 26 -9.72 -10.39 0.59
N THR A 27 -10.71 -11.02 -0.03
CA THR A 27 -12.13 -10.78 0.20
C THR A 27 -12.79 -12.02 0.80
N VAL A 28 -13.62 -11.85 1.83
CA VAL A 28 -14.39 -12.96 2.42
C VAL A 28 -15.56 -13.33 1.52
N ILE A 29 -15.60 -14.58 1.05
CA ILE A 29 -16.69 -15.09 0.20
C ILE A 29 -17.71 -15.86 1.02
N GLU A 30 -17.25 -16.74 1.91
CA GLU A 30 -18.13 -17.52 2.78
C GLU A 30 -17.56 -17.66 4.18
N TYR A 31 -18.44 -17.70 5.18
CA TYR A 31 -18.10 -17.97 6.56
C TYR A 31 -18.84 -19.22 7.04
N TYR A 32 -18.11 -20.19 7.58
CA TYR A 32 -18.71 -21.37 8.20
C TYR A 32 -18.58 -21.30 9.72
N ASN A 33 -17.35 -21.08 10.21
CA ASN A 33 -17.05 -20.93 11.64
C ASN A 33 -15.71 -20.21 11.81
N THR A 34 -15.26 -20.05 13.06
CA THR A 34 -13.99 -19.38 13.38
C THR A 34 -12.74 -20.09 12.83
N HIS A 35 -12.85 -21.37 12.49
CA HIS A 35 -11.76 -22.19 11.94
C HIS A 35 -11.84 -22.37 10.43
N THR A 36 -12.97 -22.04 9.81
CA THR A 36 -13.23 -22.30 8.40
C THR A 36 -13.97 -21.13 7.80
N ILE A 37 -13.20 -20.30 7.12
CA ILE A 37 -13.63 -19.10 6.39
C ILE A 37 -13.05 -19.19 5.01
N VAL A 38 -13.89 -19.03 3.99
CA VAL A 38 -13.48 -19.08 2.60
C VAL A 38 -13.23 -17.65 2.12
N VAL A 39 -12.02 -17.39 1.65
CA VAL A 39 -11.58 -16.10 1.14
C VAL A 39 -11.08 -16.23 -0.30
N ALA A 40 -11.22 -15.16 -1.09
CA ALA A 40 -10.58 -15.01 -2.40
C ALA A 40 -9.45 -14.00 -2.32
N PHE A 41 -8.33 -14.29 -2.99
CA PHE A 41 -7.27 -13.32 -3.23
C PHE A 41 -7.65 -12.43 -4.41
N ASN A 42 -7.68 -11.12 -4.21
CA ASN A 42 -8.07 -10.19 -5.29
C ASN A 42 -7.05 -10.16 -6.43
N ASN A 43 -5.77 -10.40 -6.13
CA ASN A 43 -4.69 -10.34 -7.13
C ASN A 43 -4.69 -11.56 -8.06
N THR A 44 -5.04 -12.74 -7.54
CA THR A 44 -4.86 -14.02 -8.24
C THR A 44 -6.20 -14.70 -8.55
N GLY A 45 -7.29 -14.24 -7.94
CA GLY A 45 -8.59 -14.90 -7.97
C GLY A 45 -8.64 -16.24 -7.22
N ASN A 46 -7.55 -16.64 -6.57
CA ASN A 46 -7.48 -17.94 -5.90
C ASN A 46 -8.38 -17.95 -4.66
N ILE A 47 -9.08 -19.07 -4.44
CA ILE A 47 -10.01 -19.24 -3.33
C ILE A 47 -9.40 -20.21 -2.32
N ARG A 48 -9.43 -19.84 -1.04
CA ARG A 48 -8.85 -20.65 0.02
C ARG A 48 -9.63 -20.59 1.31
N ALA A 49 -9.69 -21.72 2.02
CA ALA A 49 -10.17 -21.77 3.39
C ALA A 49 -9.05 -21.40 4.38
N THR A 50 -9.36 -20.52 5.34
CA THR A 50 -8.47 -20.09 6.41
C THR A 50 -9.23 -19.97 7.74
N THR A 51 -8.50 -19.69 8.82
CA THR A 51 -9.09 -19.45 10.14
C THR A 51 -9.27 -17.95 10.40
N ALA A 52 -10.24 -17.60 11.25
CA ALA A 52 -10.49 -16.22 11.67
C ALA A 52 -9.25 -15.55 12.25
N ALA A 53 -8.51 -16.27 13.09
CA ALA A 53 -7.30 -15.76 13.73
C ALA A 53 -6.18 -15.47 12.71
N LYS A 54 -6.06 -16.27 11.64
CA LYS A 54 -5.07 -16.01 10.59
C LYS A 54 -5.47 -14.84 9.70
N LEU A 55 -6.76 -14.75 9.36
CA LEU A 55 -7.29 -13.65 8.56
C LEU A 55 -7.11 -12.29 9.25
N ARG A 56 -7.42 -12.19 10.55
CA ARG A 56 -7.21 -10.94 11.33
C ARG A 56 -5.74 -10.53 11.44
N ARG A 57 -4.82 -11.50 11.46
CA ARG A 57 -3.37 -11.24 11.50
C ARG A 57 -2.78 -10.98 10.12
N GLY A 58 -3.54 -11.15 9.04
CA GLY A 58 -3.02 -11.08 7.67
C GLY A 58 -2.09 -12.23 7.28
N ASP A 59 -2.06 -13.32 8.06
CA ASP A 59 -1.20 -14.51 7.85
C ASP A 59 -1.90 -15.54 6.94
N VAL A 60 -2.37 -15.06 5.79
CA VAL A 60 -3.06 -15.86 4.77
C VAL A 60 -2.17 -15.89 3.54
N VAL A 61 -1.73 -17.10 3.19
CA VAL A 61 -0.77 -17.36 2.12
C VAL A 61 -1.48 -17.95 0.92
N ASP A 62 -1.21 -17.41 -0.27
CA ASP A 62 -1.56 -18.07 -1.52
C ASP A 62 -0.45 -19.08 -1.85
N ARG A 63 -0.82 -20.37 -2.02
CA ARG A 63 0.17 -21.41 -2.34
C ARG A 63 0.59 -21.39 -3.80
N ASN A 64 -0.24 -20.82 -4.67
CA ASN A 64 -0.01 -20.83 -6.10
C ASN A 64 0.88 -19.68 -6.56
N VAL A 65 1.17 -18.71 -5.68
CA VAL A 65 1.92 -17.51 -6.03
C VAL A 65 2.92 -17.18 -4.90
N PRO A 66 4.15 -16.75 -5.24
CA PRO A 66 5.17 -16.44 -4.24
C PRO A 66 4.80 -15.34 -3.25
N ALA A 67 5.53 -15.29 -2.14
CA ALA A 67 5.31 -14.38 -1.00
C ALA A 67 5.41 -12.87 -1.30
N GLN A 68 5.61 -12.45 -2.55
CA GLN A 68 5.72 -11.05 -2.98
C GLN A 68 4.64 -10.65 -4.01
N SER A 69 3.52 -11.38 -4.08
CA SER A 69 2.40 -11.10 -4.99
C SER A 69 1.69 -9.77 -4.74
N SER A 70 1.97 -9.07 -3.63
CA SER A 70 1.39 -7.74 -3.38
C SER A 70 1.76 -6.73 -4.47
N MET A 71 2.85 -6.96 -5.22
CA MET A 71 3.29 -6.09 -6.31
C MET A 71 2.58 -6.36 -7.64
N VAL A 72 1.85 -7.48 -7.75
CA VAL A 72 1.13 -7.84 -8.99
C VAL A 72 0.03 -6.82 -9.26
N GLY A 73 -0.03 -6.31 -10.48
CA GLY A 73 -0.91 -5.24 -10.92
C GLY A 73 -0.31 -3.83 -10.83
N ASN A 74 0.84 -3.65 -10.16
CA ASN A 74 1.49 -2.35 -10.13
C ASN A 74 2.11 -2.02 -11.49
N LYS A 75 1.87 -0.79 -11.94
CA LYS A 75 2.51 -0.21 -13.13
C LYS A 75 3.85 0.38 -12.75
N ILE A 76 4.87 0.09 -13.55
CA ILE A 76 6.21 0.68 -13.43
C ILE A 76 6.57 1.34 -14.76
N MET A 77 7.34 2.42 -14.70
CA MET A 77 7.93 3.02 -15.88
C MET A 77 9.37 2.55 -16.02
N SER A 78 9.70 1.96 -17.16
CA SER A 78 11.07 1.65 -17.55
C SER A 78 11.51 2.60 -18.65
N ALA A 79 12.75 3.09 -18.56
CA ALA A 79 13.31 3.98 -19.59
C ALA A 79 13.42 3.31 -20.97
N SER A 80 13.48 1.98 -21.03
CA SER A 80 13.67 1.24 -22.27
C SER A 80 12.40 0.64 -22.87
N HIS A 81 11.40 0.32 -22.05
CA HIS A 81 10.18 -0.41 -22.49
C HIS A 81 8.89 0.35 -22.15
N GLY A 82 8.98 1.59 -21.66
CA GLY A 82 7.80 2.39 -21.32
C GLY A 82 7.06 1.87 -20.09
N GLN A 83 5.73 1.86 -20.15
CA GLN A 83 4.86 1.43 -19.05
C GLN A 83 4.74 -0.09 -19.03
N LEU A 84 5.16 -0.70 -17.92
CA LEU A 84 5.12 -2.14 -17.71
C LEU A 84 4.20 -2.47 -16.53
N THR A 85 3.39 -3.51 -16.64
CA THR A 85 2.54 -4.01 -15.56
C THR A 85 3.14 -5.27 -14.97
N ILE A 86 3.25 -5.35 -13.64
CA ILE A 86 3.74 -6.56 -12.96
C ILE A 86 2.65 -7.63 -13.05
N VAL A 87 2.90 -8.68 -13.84
CA VAL A 87 1.96 -9.81 -13.99
C VAL A 87 2.25 -10.87 -12.93
N LYS A 88 3.52 -11.20 -12.73
CA LYS A 88 3.90 -12.29 -11.83
C LYS A 88 5.25 -12.02 -11.19
N VAL A 89 5.35 -12.36 -9.92
CA VAL A 89 6.63 -12.51 -9.23
C VAL A 89 6.95 -13.99 -9.18
N GLU A 90 8.20 -14.38 -9.37
CA GLU A 90 8.70 -15.76 -9.22
C GLU A 90 9.64 -15.87 -8.01
N ASP A 91 9.80 -17.08 -7.48
CA ASP A 91 10.62 -17.35 -6.28
C ASP A 91 12.12 -17.04 -6.48
N SER A 92 12.59 -16.93 -7.73
CA SER A 92 13.99 -16.65 -8.08
C SER A 92 14.37 -15.16 -8.07
N ASN A 93 13.63 -14.30 -7.36
CA ASN A 93 13.75 -12.83 -7.44
C ASN A 93 13.57 -12.27 -8.87
N ILE A 94 12.88 -13.01 -9.74
CA ILE A 94 12.54 -12.59 -11.10
C ILE A 94 11.10 -12.11 -11.09
N VAL A 95 10.86 -10.97 -11.73
CA VAL A 95 9.54 -10.37 -11.91
C VAL A 95 9.24 -10.41 -13.40
N VAL A 96 8.13 -11.04 -13.75
CA VAL A 96 7.56 -11.04 -15.10
C VAL A 96 6.64 -9.83 -15.21
N LEU A 97 6.96 -9.00 -16.19
CA LEU A 97 6.27 -7.76 -16.52
C LEU A 97 5.69 -7.89 -17.90
N GLU A 98 4.60 -7.19 -18.16
CA GLU A 98 3.97 -7.12 -19.48
C GLU A 98 3.90 -5.66 -19.93
N SER A 99 4.35 -5.40 -21.15
CA SER A 99 4.23 -4.09 -21.82
C SER A 99 2.80 -3.87 -22.33
N GLU A 100 2.45 -2.63 -22.69
CA GLU A 100 1.15 -2.34 -23.33
C GLU A 100 0.95 -3.11 -24.66
N ASP A 101 2.05 -3.47 -25.33
CA ASP A 101 2.06 -4.27 -26.56
C ASP A 101 1.92 -5.79 -26.32
N GLY A 102 1.80 -6.23 -25.06
CA GLY A 102 1.71 -7.64 -24.68
C GLY A 102 3.05 -8.37 -24.65
N GLU A 103 4.18 -7.66 -24.73
CA GLU A 103 5.51 -8.27 -24.62
C GLU A 103 5.85 -8.61 -23.17
N GLU A 104 6.26 -9.87 -22.93
CA GLU A 104 6.74 -10.32 -21.63
C GLU A 104 8.20 -9.91 -21.40
N VAL A 105 8.43 -9.06 -20.40
CA VAL A 105 9.76 -8.61 -19.97
C VAL A 105 10.09 -9.21 -18.61
N ARG A 106 11.19 -9.98 -18.53
CA ARG A 106 11.67 -10.55 -17.27
C ARG A 106 12.75 -9.66 -16.67
N MET A 107 12.54 -9.18 -15.45
CA MET A 107 13.51 -8.34 -14.74
C MET A 107 13.81 -8.85 -13.33
N LEU A 108 14.99 -8.52 -12.83
CA LEU A 108 15.34 -8.75 -11.43
C LEU A 108 14.54 -7.82 -10.52
N MET A 109 14.03 -8.36 -9.41
CA MET A 109 13.27 -7.63 -8.40
C MET A 109 14.00 -6.38 -7.89
N ALA A 110 15.32 -6.45 -7.72
CA ALA A 110 16.13 -5.30 -7.30
C ALA A 110 16.05 -4.12 -8.29
N LYS A 111 15.96 -4.40 -9.60
CA LYS A 111 15.84 -3.38 -10.64
C LYS A 111 14.42 -2.79 -10.66
N VAL A 112 13.40 -3.64 -10.48
CA VAL A 112 12.00 -3.22 -10.37
C VAL A 112 11.77 -2.29 -9.18
N LYS A 113 12.35 -2.61 -8.01
CA LYS A 113 12.30 -1.75 -6.82
C LYS A 113 12.95 -0.39 -7.06
N LYS A 114 14.11 -0.35 -7.74
CA LYS A 114 14.73 0.93 -8.14
C LYS A 114 13.80 1.74 -9.04
N PHE A 115 13.14 1.12 -10.01
CA PHE A 115 12.16 1.82 -10.84
C PHE A 115 10.97 2.34 -10.02
N GLN A 116 10.45 1.56 -9.07
CA GLN A 116 9.40 2.01 -8.15
C GLN A 116 9.85 3.20 -7.30
N GLU A 117 11.05 3.17 -6.73
CA GLU A 117 11.61 4.28 -5.95
C GLU A 117 11.84 5.52 -6.80
N THR A 118 12.34 5.35 -8.03
CA THR A 118 12.58 6.47 -8.95
C THR A 118 11.27 7.10 -9.39
N TYR A 119 10.27 6.27 -9.69
CA TYR A 119 8.91 6.73 -10.01
C TYR A 119 8.26 7.44 -8.81
N ALA A 120 8.37 6.88 -7.60
CA ALA A 120 7.87 7.52 -6.38
C ALA A 120 8.51 8.90 -6.15
N LYS A 121 9.83 9.04 -6.32
CA LYS A 121 10.53 10.33 -6.22
C LYS A 121 10.12 11.34 -7.29
N LEU A 122 9.80 10.87 -8.51
CA LEU A 122 9.34 11.72 -9.60
C LEU A 122 7.87 12.15 -9.47
N HIS A 123 7.04 11.35 -8.77
CA HIS A 123 5.61 11.60 -8.58
C HIS A 123 5.20 11.96 -7.15
N GLU A 124 6.14 12.09 -6.21
CA GLU A 124 5.91 12.59 -4.84
C GLU A 124 5.35 14.02 -4.80
N ASP A 125 5.56 14.80 -5.87
CA ASP A 125 4.98 16.13 -6.04
C ASP A 125 3.47 16.11 -6.38
N ILE A 126 2.90 14.95 -6.75
CA ILE A 126 1.48 14.83 -7.19
C ILE A 126 0.61 14.11 -6.14
N VAL A 127 1.18 13.28 -5.27
CA VAL A 127 0.41 12.44 -4.31
C VAL A 127 0.29 13.07 -2.90
N THR A 128 0.65 14.34 -2.71
CA THR A 128 0.29 15.10 -1.49
C THR A 128 -1.13 15.69 -1.53
N ASN A 129 -2.11 14.93 -2.05
CA ASN A 129 -3.53 15.32 -1.99
C ASN A 129 -4.46 14.23 -1.44
N LYS A 130 -3.94 13.37 -0.56
CA LYS A 130 -4.75 12.60 0.40
C LYS A 130 -4.11 12.64 1.78
N GLU A 131 -4.36 13.75 2.47
CA GLU A 131 -4.72 13.81 3.90
C GLU A 131 -4.83 15.30 4.29
N ASN A 132 -6.00 15.89 4.07
CA ASN A 132 -6.43 17.07 4.82
C ASN A 132 -6.62 16.67 6.30
N LYS A 133 -5.52 16.45 7.02
CA LYS A 133 -5.52 16.69 8.46
C LYS A 133 -5.46 18.20 8.63
N PRO A 134 -6.37 18.83 9.39
CA PRO A 134 -6.22 20.25 9.69
C PRO A 134 -4.86 20.43 10.35
N LYS A 135 -3.98 21.17 9.69
CA LYS A 135 -2.78 21.72 10.29
C LYS A 135 -3.24 22.44 11.56
N SER A 136 -3.04 21.83 12.72
CA SER A 136 -3.33 22.46 14.02
C SER A 136 -2.77 23.87 14.02
N LEU A 137 -3.44 24.83 14.66
CA LEU A 137 -2.98 26.22 14.77
C LEU A 137 -1.53 26.30 15.28
N ASP A 138 -1.06 25.28 16.02
CA ASP A 138 0.33 25.11 16.48
C ASP A 138 1.36 24.85 15.36
N SER A 139 0.93 24.40 14.19
CA SER A 139 1.80 24.16 13.03
C SER A 139 1.94 25.38 12.12
N LEU A 140 1.00 26.34 12.21
CA LEU A 140 1.10 27.67 11.60
C LEU A 140 1.99 28.62 12.42
N THR A 141 2.18 28.33 13.71
CA THR A 141 3.03 29.13 14.62
C THR A 141 4.49 28.69 14.67
N LYS A 142 4.88 27.60 13.99
CA LYS A 142 6.29 27.22 13.80
C LYS A 142 6.98 28.17 12.81
N ARG A 143 7.18 29.41 13.25
CA ARG A 143 7.99 30.43 12.60
C ARG A 143 9.42 29.90 12.41
N SER A 144 9.91 29.97 11.17
CA SER A 144 11.31 29.71 10.86
C SER A 144 12.22 30.59 11.74
N LYS A 145 13.42 30.10 12.08
CA LYS A 145 14.39 30.80 12.94
C LYS A 145 14.62 32.24 12.45
N LYS A 146 14.71 32.40 11.12
CA LYS A 146 14.84 33.68 10.41
C LYS A 146 13.66 34.64 10.66
N ALA A 147 12.42 34.15 10.72
CA ALA A 147 11.23 34.97 10.99
C ALA A 147 11.09 35.37 12.48
N LYS A 148 11.70 34.62 13.41
CA LYS A 148 11.79 35.03 14.83
C LYS A 148 12.77 36.18 15.00
N ASP A 149 13.92 36.12 14.32
CA ASP A 149 14.94 37.15 14.41
C ASP A 149 14.45 38.50 13.84
N VAL A 150 13.73 38.48 12.72
CA VAL A 150 13.12 39.70 12.15
C VAL A 150 12.09 40.33 13.10
N ASN A 151 11.22 39.52 13.72
CA ASN A 151 10.23 40.05 14.68
C ASN A 151 10.89 40.60 15.96
N LYS A 152 11.99 40.00 16.41
CA LYS A 152 12.76 40.52 17.56
C LYS A 152 13.37 41.87 17.23
N ILE A 153 13.94 42.01 16.04
CA ILE A 153 14.51 43.28 15.54
C ILE A 153 13.42 44.35 15.40
N LEU A 154 12.27 44.00 14.81
CA LEU A 154 11.17 44.94 14.58
C LEU A 154 10.52 45.40 15.89
N ASN A 155 10.32 44.49 16.85
CA ASN A 155 9.81 44.84 18.18
C ASN A 155 10.81 45.69 18.98
N ASN A 156 12.11 45.45 18.84
CA ASN A 156 13.13 46.30 19.47
C ASN A 156 13.16 47.70 18.82
N MET A 157 12.99 47.80 17.51
CA MET A 157 12.88 49.09 16.83
C MET A 157 11.65 49.87 17.29
N ILE A 158 10.47 49.24 17.37
CA ILE A 158 9.24 49.90 17.83
C ILE A 158 9.37 50.38 19.29
N LYS A 159 9.97 49.57 20.17
CA LYS A 159 10.18 49.95 21.57
C LYS A 159 11.14 51.14 21.75
N ASN A 160 12.13 51.26 20.88
CA ASN A 160 13.13 52.32 20.94
C ASN A 160 12.74 53.57 20.15
N TYR A 161 11.60 53.57 19.44
CA TYR A 161 11.13 54.70 18.65
C TYR A 161 10.13 55.60 19.41
N GLY A 162 10.09 55.47 20.74
CA GLY A 162 9.16 56.16 21.63
C GLY A 162 9.80 56.72 22.90
N GLU A 163 11.13 56.90 22.92
CA GLU A 163 11.87 57.81 23.82
C GLU A 163 12.63 58.85 22.98
#